data_AF-A0A5B7UJM3-F1
#
_entry.id   AF-A0A5B7UJM3-F1
#
_cell.length_a   1.000
_cell.length_b   1.000
_cell.length_c   1.000
_cell.angle_alpha   90.00
_cell.angle_beta   90.00
_cell.angle_gamma   90.00
#
_symmetry.space_group_name_H-M   'P 1'
#
loop_
_entity.id
_entity.type
_entity.pdbx_description
1 polymer ?
#
loop_
_entity_poly.entity_id
_entity_poly.type
_entity_poly.pdbx_seq_one_letter_code
_entity_poly.pdbx_strand_id
1 'polypeptide(L)'
;MQPILALRRAGRRLSALCFALLATCTLVNAGGTPAHADTSEMWTKRVWDISDLARAQRAGAEGTLGGANSHAVMVGELRRISSHPFVNGVRESMPEGTGRYIELQIHDETASPSHRLSLYLRADNLYLDGFTVNGQNYRFNDAPAALTTGLHNAYNGRGNLLFRTLPYSGHYADLANAEARGAASFEPSSLYAHLSEMMYLDENHWNSSRVRRAIANVIAATSEAARFGWIENRIYFSLLQGGQTDGDNSGVRYSNLGSFGVSLENNWARLSRLAHREANGNLLDSDAVTINNTRYQNLAHLRNGVGTGGQRIAPLIALYGAR
;
A
#
# COMPACT_ATOMS: atom_id res chain seq x y z
N MET A 1 68.04 14.72 -25.72
CA MET A 1 67.10 13.84 -24.99
C MET A 1 66.22 14.70 -24.10
N GLN A 2 64.90 14.74 -24.34
CA GLN A 2 63.79 14.74 -23.36
C GLN A 2 62.45 15.02 -24.06
N PRO A 3 61.84 14.04 -24.78
CA PRO A 3 60.48 14.18 -25.32
C PRO A 3 59.36 13.63 -24.39
N ILE A 4 59.71 13.16 -23.18
CA ILE A 4 58.80 12.30 -22.39
C ILE A 4 57.77 13.10 -21.55
N LEU A 5 58.00 14.39 -21.27
CA LEU A 5 57.11 15.18 -20.41
C LEU A 5 55.87 15.75 -21.13
N ALA A 6 55.96 16.02 -22.43
CA ALA A 6 54.83 16.55 -23.20
C ALA A 6 53.72 15.51 -23.43
N LEU A 7 54.08 14.23 -23.61
CA LEU A 7 53.14 13.14 -23.83
C LEU A 7 52.27 12.81 -22.60
N ARG A 8 52.78 12.99 -21.38
CA ARG A 8 52.01 12.72 -20.15
C ARG A 8 50.90 13.75 -19.89
N ARG A 9 51.06 15.00 -20.32
CA ARG A 9 50.02 16.04 -20.17
C ARG A 9 48.90 15.92 -21.21
N ALA A 10 49.22 15.49 -22.43
CA ALA A 10 48.22 15.23 -23.46
C ALA A 10 47.34 14.02 -23.12
N GLY A 11 47.95 12.94 -22.60
CA GLY A 11 47.22 11.72 -22.21
C GLY A 11 46.15 11.95 -21.14
N ARG A 12 46.46 12.73 -20.08
CA ARG A 12 45.49 13.02 -19.00
C ARG A 12 44.28 13.85 -19.47
N ARG A 13 44.44 14.71 -20.48
CA ARG A 13 43.33 15.53 -21.00
C ARG A 13 42.40 14.72 -21.91
N LEU A 14 42.93 13.77 -22.66
CA LEU A 14 42.13 12.82 -23.46
C LEU A 14 41.33 11.86 -22.57
N SER A 15 41.91 11.36 -21.48
CA SER A 15 41.18 10.51 -20.53
C SER A 15 40.00 11.24 -19.86
N ALA A 16 40.19 12.51 -19.47
CA ALA A 16 39.13 13.32 -18.88
C ALA A 16 37.98 13.60 -19.87
N LEU A 17 38.30 13.82 -21.15
CA LEU A 17 37.31 14.02 -22.21
C LEU A 17 36.52 12.73 -22.52
N CYS A 18 37.16 11.55 -22.52
CA CYS A 18 36.45 10.28 -22.72
C CYS A 18 35.52 9.92 -21.55
N PHE A 19 35.90 10.21 -20.30
CA PHE A 19 35.00 10.03 -19.15
C PHE A 19 33.85 11.04 -19.14
N ALA A 20 34.07 12.28 -19.60
CA ALA A 20 33.00 13.26 -19.76
C ALA A 20 32.00 12.87 -20.87
N LEU A 21 32.49 12.27 -21.99
CA LEU A 21 31.62 11.79 -23.07
C LEU A 21 30.78 10.56 -22.67
N LEU A 22 31.32 9.68 -21.84
CA LEU A 22 30.56 8.55 -21.28
C LEU A 22 29.51 9.01 -20.25
N ALA A 23 29.77 10.09 -19.52
CA ALA A 23 28.80 10.69 -18.59
C ALA A 23 27.66 11.44 -19.32
N THR A 24 27.89 11.98 -20.52
CA THR A 24 26.81 12.62 -21.31
C THR A 24 25.97 11.63 -22.10
N CYS A 25 26.50 10.45 -22.45
CA CYS A 25 25.70 9.39 -23.09
C CYS A 25 24.74 8.66 -22.12
N THR A 26 24.92 8.74 -20.80
CA THR A 26 23.98 8.16 -19.82
C THR A 26 22.84 9.10 -19.43
N LEU A 27 22.89 10.37 -19.83
CA LEU A 27 21.87 11.38 -19.48
C LEU A 27 20.77 11.59 -20.54
N VAL A 28 20.83 10.90 -21.69
CA VAL A 28 19.88 11.11 -22.79
C VAL A 28 18.75 10.06 -22.84
N ASN A 29 18.76 9.05 -21.95
CA ASN A 29 17.67 8.07 -21.87
C ASN A 29 16.98 8.09 -20.49
N ALA A 30 16.12 9.07 -20.27
CA ALA A 30 15.01 8.93 -19.31
C ALA A 30 13.77 9.76 -19.69
N GLY A 31 13.66 10.20 -20.95
CA GLY A 31 12.41 10.68 -21.54
C GLY A 31 11.50 9.52 -21.98
N GLY A 32 11.51 8.41 -21.24
CA GLY A 32 10.56 7.34 -21.46
C GLY A 32 9.18 7.90 -21.13
N THR A 33 8.38 8.14 -22.16
CA THR A 33 6.92 8.10 -22.01
C THR A 33 6.60 6.91 -21.10
N PRO A 34 5.78 7.08 -20.05
CA PRO A 34 5.44 5.96 -19.19
C PRO A 34 4.88 4.88 -20.12
N ALA A 35 5.54 3.73 -20.19
CA ALA A 35 4.95 2.57 -20.79
C ALA A 35 3.72 2.27 -19.94
N HIS A 36 2.55 2.70 -20.43
CA HIS A 36 1.26 2.35 -19.88
C HIS A 36 1.11 0.84 -20.01
N ALA A 37 1.61 0.10 -19.02
CA ALA A 37 1.14 -1.25 -18.74
C ALA A 37 -0.23 -1.13 -18.06
N ASP A 38 -1.17 -0.49 -18.75
CA ASP A 38 -2.57 -0.56 -18.39
C ASP A 38 -3.01 -1.96 -18.78
N THR A 39 -2.98 -2.89 -17.82
CA THR A 39 -3.49 -4.23 -18.08
C THR A 39 -4.99 -4.09 -18.31
N SER A 40 -5.48 -4.35 -19.53
CA SER A 40 -6.92 -4.33 -19.85
C SER A 40 -7.72 -5.41 -19.10
N GLU A 41 -7.08 -6.16 -18.21
CA GLU A 41 -7.69 -7.19 -17.39
C GLU A 41 -8.66 -6.58 -16.38
N MET A 42 -9.92 -7.01 -16.49
CA MET A 42 -11.00 -6.67 -15.55
C MET A 42 -10.82 -7.33 -14.17
N TRP A 43 -10.07 -8.42 -14.11
CA TRP A 43 -9.87 -9.20 -12.89
C TRP A 43 -8.43 -9.70 -12.80
N THR A 44 -7.64 -9.10 -11.91
CA THR A 44 -6.23 -9.46 -11.71
C THR A 44 -6.09 -10.29 -10.42
N LYS A 45 -5.50 -11.49 -10.50
CA LYS A 45 -5.23 -12.32 -9.32
C LYS A 45 -3.81 -12.14 -8.81
N ARG A 46 -3.63 -12.00 -7.50
CA ARG A 46 -2.33 -11.95 -6.82
C ARG A 46 -2.35 -12.79 -5.56
N VAL A 47 -1.18 -13.30 -5.17
CA VAL A 47 -1.02 -14.13 -3.97
C VAL A 47 -0.21 -13.37 -2.93
N TRP A 48 -0.66 -13.42 -1.68
CA TRP A 48 0.10 -13.03 -0.50
C TRP A 48 0.34 -14.27 0.38
N ASP A 49 1.59 -14.70 0.46
CA ASP A 49 1.99 -15.80 1.32
C ASP A 49 2.23 -15.31 2.75
N ILE A 50 1.47 -15.85 3.70
CA ILE A 50 1.53 -15.52 5.13
C ILE A 50 2.13 -16.64 5.97
N SER A 51 2.72 -17.66 5.35
CA SER A 51 3.28 -18.84 6.04
C SER A 51 4.30 -18.45 7.12
N ASP A 52 5.14 -17.45 6.84
CA ASP A 52 6.11 -16.97 7.82
C ASP A 52 5.49 -16.16 8.96
N LEU A 53 4.32 -15.53 8.76
CA LEU A 53 3.53 -14.93 9.84
C LEU A 53 2.94 -16.04 10.73
N ALA A 54 2.41 -17.10 10.12
CA ALA A 54 1.85 -18.25 10.83
C ALA A 54 2.91 -18.99 11.68
N ARG A 55 4.13 -19.16 11.14
CA ARG A 55 5.28 -19.72 11.87
C ARG A 55 5.71 -18.80 13.01
N ALA A 56 5.85 -17.50 12.75
CA ALA A 56 6.23 -16.52 13.76
C ALA A 56 5.23 -16.48 14.93
N GLN A 57 3.93 -16.51 14.63
CA GLN A 57 2.89 -16.55 15.66
C GLN A 57 2.99 -17.80 16.54
N ARG A 58 3.17 -18.99 15.95
CA ARG A 58 3.33 -20.23 16.73
C ARG A 58 4.60 -20.25 17.58
N ALA A 59 5.65 -19.59 17.11
CA ALA A 59 6.91 -19.46 17.84
C ALA A 59 6.88 -18.34 18.90
N GLY A 60 5.85 -17.49 18.93
CA GLY A 60 5.82 -16.29 19.78
C GLY A 60 6.88 -15.27 19.39
N ALA A 61 7.26 -15.20 18.11
CA ALA A 61 8.32 -14.33 17.64
C ALA A 61 7.85 -12.87 17.49
N GLU A 62 8.67 -11.94 17.97
CA GLU A 62 8.43 -10.49 17.84
C GLU A 62 8.71 -9.95 16.43
N GLY A 63 9.36 -10.74 15.56
CA GLY A 63 9.69 -10.35 14.19
C GLY A 63 9.92 -11.54 13.25
N THR A 64 9.76 -11.29 11.94
CA THR A 64 9.99 -12.24 10.84
C THR A 64 10.38 -11.51 9.56
N LEU A 65 11.59 -11.78 9.05
CA LEU A 65 12.07 -11.23 7.78
C LEU A 65 11.22 -11.71 6.60
N GLY A 66 10.84 -12.99 6.58
CA GLY A 66 10.05 -13.57 5.50
C GLY A 66 8.65 -12.96 5.41
N GLY A 67 7.98 -12.79 6.56
CA GLY A 67 6.67 -12.13 6.61
C GLY A 67 6.73 -10.65 6.22
N ALA A 68 7.76 -9.92 6.66
CA ALA A 68 7.98 -8.53 6.28
C ALA A 68 8.23 -8.38 4.76
N ASN A 69 9.08 -9.23 4.18
CA ASN A 69 9.37 -9.22 2.74
C ASN A 69 8.14 -9.59 1.91
N SER A 70 7.40 -10.64 2.30
CA SER A 70 6.18 -11.06 1.61
C SER A 70 5.12 -9.94 1.62
N HIS A 71 4.97 -9.25 2.76
CA HIS A 71 4.09 -8.09 2.87
C HIS A 71 4.52 -6.94 1.94
N ALA A 72 5.80 -6.56 1.93
CA ALA A 72 6.31 -5.50 1.05
C ALA A 72 6.13 -5.84 -0.44
N VAL A 73 6.34 -7.10 -0.84
CA VAL A 73 6.10 -7.57 -2.22
C VAL A 73 4.63 -7.45 -2.58
N MET A 74 3.72 -7.90 -1.70
CA MET A 74 2.28 -7.78 -1.90
C MET A 74 1.86 -6.32 -2.08
N VAL A 75 2.32 -5.42 -1.20
CA VAL A 75 2.00 -3.99 -1.26
C VAL A 75 2.54 -3.35 -2.55
N GLY A 76 3.76 -3.71 -2.94
CA GLY A 76 4.38 -3.28 -4.20
C GLY A 76 3.56 -3.69 -5.43
N GLU A 77 3.04 -4.93 -5.45
CA GLU A 77 2.17 -5.41 -6.53
C GLU A 77 0.81 -4.69 -6.56
N LEU A 78 0.16 -4.49 -5.41
CA LEU A 78 -1.09 -3.72 -5.33
C LEU A 78 -0.89 -2.31 -5.91
N ARG A 79 0.19 -1.64 -5.51
CA ARG A 79 0.56 -0.31 -6.00
C ARG A 79 0.84 -0.32 -7.51
N ARG A 80 1.53 -1.34 -8.02
CA ARG A 80 1.83 -1.46 -9.46
C ARG A 80 0.58 -1.63 -10.31
N ILE A 81 -0.40 -2.40 -9.84
CA ILE A 81 -1.66 -2.68 -10.58
C ILE A 81 -2.62 -1.49 -10.50
N SER A 82 -2.72 -0.84 -9.34
CA SER A 82 -3.70 0.20 -9.06
C SER A 82 -3.25 1.62 -9.41
N SER A 83 -2.01 1.81 -9.87
CA SER A 83 -1.50 3.15 -10.12
C SER A 83 -0.37 3.20 -11.13
N HIS A 84 -0.18 4.36 -11.74
CA HIS A 84 0.96 4.68 -12.61
C HIS A 84 1.81 5.81 -12.02
N PRO A 85 3.08 5.97 -12.46
CA PRO A 85 3.87 7.15 -12.11
C PRO A 85 3.13 8.45 -12.44
N PHE A 86 3.23 9.45 -11.56
CA PHE A 86 2.60 10.76 -11.73
C PHE A 86 3.65 11.88 -11.66
N VAL A 87 3.86 12.51 -10.51
CA VAL A 87 4.85 13.58 -10.33
C VAL A 87 5.62 13.44 -9.02
N ASN A 88 6.91 13.78 -9.01
CA ASN A 88 7.76 13.89 -7.81
C ASN A 88 7.72 12.68 -6.86
N GLY A 89 7.58 11.46 -7.39
CA GLY A 89 7.51 10.23 -6.59
C GLY A 89 6.12 9.92 -6.01
N VAL A 90 5.11 10.71 -6.36
CA VAL A 90 3.69 10.37 -6.23
C VAL A 90 3.28 9.54 -7.44
N ARG A 91 2.35 8.62 -7.20
CA ARG A 91 1.67 7.80 -8.21
C ARG A 91 0.23 8.26 -8.30
N GLU A 92 -0.41 8.06 -9.43
CA GLU A 92 -1.83 8.34 -9.61
C GLU A 92 -2.57 7.03 -9.79
N SER A 93 -3.72 6.90 -9.12
CA SER A 93 -4.55 5.72 -9.20
C SER A 93 -5.16 5.54 -10.59
N MET A 94 -5.70 4.36 -10.88
CA MET A 94 -6.42 4.15 -12.15
C MET A 94 -7.71 5.01 -12.19
N PRO A 95 -8.22 5.36 -13.39
CA PRO A 95 -9.48 6.04 -13.54
C PRO A 95 -10.64 5.33 -12.81
N GLU A 96 -11.50 6.10 -12.17
CA GLU A 96 -12.66 5.58 -11.45
C GLU A 96 -13.68 4.93 -12.39
N GLY A 97 -14.43 3.94 -11.87
CA GLY A 97 -15.57 3.37 -12.58
C GLY A 97 -15.20 2.39 -13.70
N THR A 98 -13.93 1.98 -13.78
CA THR A 98 -13.47 0.96 -14.74
C THR A 98 -14.03 -0.43 -14.45
N GLY A 99 -14.55 -0.68 -13.24
CA GLY A 99 -15.07 -1.99 -12.82
C GLY A 99 -13.97 -3.06 -12.68
N ARG A 100 -12.70 -2.64 -12.60
CA ARG A 100 -11.54 -3.52 -12.48
C ARG A 100 -11.29 -3.89 -11.03
N TYR A 101 -11.00 -5.18 -10.79
CA TYR A 101 -10.73 -5.72 -9.47
C TYR A 101 -9.39 -6.43 -9.39
N ILE A 102 -8.82 -6.38 -8.18
CA ILE A 102 -7.69 -7.20 -7.74
C ILE A 102 -8.25 -8.23 -6.76
N GLU A 103 -8.10 -9.51 -7.08
CA GLU A 103 -8.28 -10.61 -6.13
C GLU A 103 -6.95 -10.90 -5.45
N LEU A 104 -6.82 -10.51 -4.19
CA LEU A 104 -5.66 -10.84 -3.36
C LEU A 104 -5.93 -12.14 -2.58
N GLN A 105 -5.34 -13.23 -3.04
CA GLN A 105 -5.45 -14.56 -2.44
C GLN A 105 -4.39 -14.70 -1.34
N ILE A 106 -4.85 -14.96 -0.12
CA ILE A 106 -4.01 -15.11 1.06
C ILE A 106 -3.78 -16.60 1.28
N HIS A 107 -2.50 -16.99 1.24
CA HIS A 107 -2.05 -18.37 1.30
C HIS A 107 -1.24 -18.61 2.58
N ASP A 108 -1.54 -19.69 3.28
CA ASP A 108 -0.76 -20.22 4.40
C ASP A 108 -0.39 -21.67 4.09
N GLU A 109 0.85 -21.90 3.65
CA GLU A 109 1.36 -23.24 3.34
C GLU A 109 1.50 -24.13 4.57
N THR A 110 1.36 -23.56 5.78
CA THR A 110 1.39 -24.32 7.02
C THR A 110 0.04 -24.93 7.39
N ALA A 111 -0.99 -24.64 6.60
CA ALA A 111 -2.34 -25.13 6.79
C ALA A 111 -2.86 -25.89 5.55
N SER A 112 -3.89 -26.71 5.75
CA SER A 112 -4.58 -27.44 4.69
C SER A 112 -6.08 -27.15 4.74
N PRO A 113 -6.71 -26.61 3.67
CA PRO A 113 -6.06 -26.13 2.44
C PRO A 113 -5.18 -24.89 2.67
N SER A 114 -4.25 -24.64 1.74
CA SER A 114 -3.31 -23.51 1.84
C SER A 114 -3.94 -22.17 1.47
N HIS A 115 -4.89 -22.12 0.54
CA HIS A 115 -5.68 -20.90 0.30
C HIS A 115 -6.69 -20.69 1.42
N ARG A 116 -6.62 -19.55 2.10
CA ARG A 116 -7.39 -19.27 3.33
C ARG A 116 -8.46 -18.20 3.14
N LEU A 117 -8.15 -17.18 2.35
CA LEU A 117 -8.96 -15.97 2.23
C LEU A 117 -8.66 -15.33 0.86
N SER A 118 -9.68 -14.80 0.18
CA SER A 118 -9.49 -13.89 -0.96
C SER A 118 -10.08 -12.53 -0.61
N LEU A 119 -9.35 -11.46 -0.87
CA LEU A 119 -9.84 -10.08 -0.74
C LEU A 119 -10.14 -9.51 -2.14
N TYR A 120 -11.23 -8.76 -2.28
CA TYR A 120 -11.62 -8.13 -3.54
C TYR A 120 -11.45 -6.61 -3.44
N LEU A 121 -10.35 -6.11 -3.99
CA LEU A 121 -9.98 -4.71 -3.96
C LEU A 121 -10.31 -4.05 -5.31
N ARG A 122 -10.94 -2.87 -5.31
CA ARG A 122 -11.09 -2.09 -6.54
C ARG A 122 -9.73 -1.58 -7.02
N ALA A 123 -9.45 -1.68 -8.31
CA ALA A 123 -8.16 -1.26 -8.86
C ALA A 123 -8.02 0.28 -8.94
N ASP A 124 -9.12 1.02 -8.96
CA ASP A 124 -9.13 2.50 -9.10
C ASP A 124 -8.83 3.25 -7.80
N ASN A 125 -9.15 2.66 -6.66
CA ASN A 125 -8.94 3.30 -5.36
C ASN A 125 -8.52 2.35 -4.23
N LEU A 126 -8.33 1.07 -4.50
CA LEU A 126 -7.96 0.03 -3.52
C LEU A 126 -8.98 -0.17 -2.39
N TYR A 127 -10.23 0.26 -2.54
CA TYR A 127 -11.26 -0.09 -1.55
C TYR A 127 -11.53 -1.59 -1.55
N LEU A 128 -11.63 -2.17 -0.35
CA LEU A 128 -12.10 -3.54 -0.16
C LEU A 128 -13.62 -3.55 -0.27
N ASP A 129 -14.16 -4.23 -1.26
CA ASP A 129 -15.62 -4.32 -1.47
C ASP A 129 -16.20 -5.65 -0.95
N GLY A 130 -15.35 -6.66 -0.78
CA GLY A 130 -15.76 -7.96 -0.29
C GLY A 130 -14.59 -8.92 -0.15
N PHE A 131 -14.90 -10.14 0.29
CA PHE A 131 -13.91 -11.20 0.49
C PHE A 131 -14.57 -12.57 0.43
N THR A 132 -13.75 -13.60 0.26
CA THR A 132 -14.18 -15.01 0.25
C THR A 132 -13.38 -15.81 1.24
N VAL A 133 -14.09 -16.55 2.07
CA VAL A 133 -13.54 -17.40 3.13
C VAL A 133 -14.33 -18.70 3.18
N ASN A 134 -13.64 -19.84 3.28
CA ASN A 134 -14.26 -21.16 3.35
C ASN A 134 -15.30 -21.42 2.24
N GLY A 135 -15.05 -20.92 1.02
CA GLY A 135 -15.95 -21.06 -0.14
C GLY A 135 -17.20 -20.19 -0.12
N GLN A 136 -17.36 -19.31 0.87
CA GLN A 136 -18.46 -18.36 0.97
C GLN A 136 -17.96 -16.94 0.63
N ASN A 137 -18.62 -16.29 -0.33
CA ASN A 137 -18.33 -14.89 -0.66
C ASN A 137 -19.19 -13.95 0.20
N TYR A 138 -18.55 -12.91 0.71
CA TYR A 138 -19.16 -11.81 1.46
C TYR A 138 -18.87 -10.49 0.74
N ARG A 139 -19.83 -9.58 0.73
CA ARG A 139 -19.66 -8.20 0.25
C ARG A 139 -20.19 -7.22 1.28
N PHE A 140 -19.61 -6.03 1.33
CA PHE A 140 -20.19 -4.95 2.11
C PHE A 140 -21.50 -4.46 1.48
N ASN A 141 -22.35 -3.79 2.27
CA ASN A 141 -23.64 -3.30 1.77
C ASN A 141 -23.52 -2.15 0.76
N ASP A 142 -22.37 -1.48 0.72
CA ASP A 142 -22.00 -0.40 -0.19
C ASP A 142 -21.16 -0.89 -1.37
N ALA A 143 -20.90 -2.20 -1.47
CA ALA A 143 -20.14 -2.78 -2.57
C ALA A 143 -20.88 -2.61 -3.91
N PRO A 144 -20.22 -2.08 -4.95
CA PRO A 144 -20.86 -1.86 -6.25
C PRO A 144 -21.17 -3.19 -6.96
N ALA A 145 -22.16 -3.16 -7.85
CA ALA A 145 -22.52 -4.33 -8.68
C ALA A 145 -21.40 -4.82 -9.62
N ALA A 146 -20.37 -3.99 -9.83
CA ALA A 146 -19.17 -4.36 -10.56
C ALA A 146 -18.44 -5.54 -9.91
N LEU A 147 -18.44 -5.67 -8.57
CA LEU A 147 -17.83 -6.81 -7.87
C LEU A 147 -18.48 -8.13 -8.28
N THR A 148 -19.80 -8.20 -8.21
CA THR A 148 -20.55 -9.43 -8.52
C THR A 148 -20.42 -9.81 -9.99
N THR A 149 -20.48 -8.81 -10.88
CA THR A 149 -20.31 -8.99 -12.32
C THR A 149 -18.89 -9.46 -12.64
N GLY A 150 -17.88 -8.82 -12.04
CA GLY A 150 -16.47 -9.15 -12.20
C GLY A 150 -16.14 -10.57 -11.75
N LEU A 151 -16.61 -10.99 -10.56
CA LEU A 151 -16.40 -12.34 -10.07
C LEU A 151 -17.06 -13.39 -10.98
N HIS A 152 -18.31 -13.13 -11.41
CA HIS A 152 -19.03 -14.05 -12.29
C HIS A 152 -18.30 -14.28 -13.62
N ASN A 153 -17.81 -13.19 -14.22
CA ASN A 153 -17.06 -13.23 -15.47
C ASN A 153 -15.68 -13.90 -15.28
N ALA A 154 -14.98 -13.63 -14.18
CA ALA A 154 -13.65 -14.19 -13.93
C ALA A 154 -13.66 -15.71 -13.72
N TYR A 155 -14.76 -16.25 -13.20
CA TYR A 155 -14.92 -17.69 -12.92
C TYR A 155 -15.87 -18.42 -13.87
N ASN A 156 -16.49 -17.73 -14.84
CA ASN A 156 -17.34 -18.32 -15.89
C ASN A 156 -18.36 -19.33 -15.36
N GLY A 157 -19.10 -18.96 -14.30
CA GLY A 157 -20.12 -19.84 -13.71
C GLY A 157 -19.60 -20.98 -12.84
N ARG A 158 -18.28 -21.07 -12.58
CA ARG A 158 -17.70 -22.14 -11.74
C ARG A 158 -17.66 -21.74 -10.28
N GLY A 159 -18.09 -22.66 -9.41
CA GLY A 159 -18.08 -22.48 -7.95
C GLY A 159 -19.27 -21.68 -7.43
N ASN A 160 -19.24 -21.37 -6.12
CA ASN A 160 -20.22 -20.49 -5.52
C ASN A 160 -19.92 -19.04 -5.92
N LEU A 161 -20.82 -18.42 -6.67
CA LEU A 161 -20.70 -17.03 -7.12
C LEU A 161 -21.68 -16.09 -6.38
N LEU A 162 -22.44 -16.63 -5.43
CA LEU A 162 -23.39 -15.85 -4.64
C LEU A 162 -22.66 -15.13 -3.52
N PHE A 163 -23.00 -13.85 -3.35
CA PHE A 163 -22.51 -13.02 -2.26
C PHE A 163 -23.56 -12.92 -1.17
N ARG A 164 -23.13 -13.14 0.07
CA ARG A 164 -23.87 -12.69 1.25
C ARG A 164 -23.53 -11.23 1.50
N THR A 165 -24.55 -10.40 1.66
CA THR A 165 -24.36 -8.98 1.93
C THR A 165 -24.24 -8.78 3.44
N LEU A 166 -23.13 -8.20 3.87
CA LEU A 166 -22.90 -7.83 5.27
C LEU A 166 -23.84 -6.69 5.67
N PRO A 167 -24.28 -6.60 6.94
CA PRO A 167 -25.19 -5.56 7.38
C PRO A 167 -24.52 -4.19 7.61
N TYR A 168 -23.28 -4.01 7.13
CA TYR A 168 -22.46 -2.82 7.31
C TYR A 168 -21.62 -2.53 6.06
N SER A 169 -21.12 -1.29 5.96
CA SER A 169 -20.28 -0.85 4.84
C SER A 169 -18.81 -1.20 5.03
N GLY A 170 -18.02 -1.06 3.96
CA GLY A 170 -16.56 -1.15 4.00
C GLY A 170 -15.87 0.07 4.62
N HIS A 171 -16.63 1.09 5.05
CA HIS A 171 -16.08 2.32 5.61
C HIS A 171 -15.63 2.14 7.06
N TYR A 172 -14.53 2.81 7.44
CA TYR A 172 -14.01 2.75 8.81
C TYR A 172 -15.03 3.15 9.89
N ALA A 173 -15.97 4.05 9.59
CA ALA A 173 -17.04 4.43 10.52
C ALA A 173 -17.89 3.23 11.00
N ASP A 174 -18.06 2.21 10.15
CA ASP A 174 -18.82 1.00 10.47
C ASP A 174 -17.95 -0.15 10.99
N LEU A 175 -16.64 -0.10 10.70
CA LEU A 175 -15.68 -1.16 11.02
C LEU A 175 -14.95 -0.93 12.35
N ALA A 176 -14.37 0.25 12.54
CA ALA A 176 -13.56 0.58 13.69
C ALA A 176 -13.36 2.10 13.84
N ASN A 177 -13.54 2.61 15.07
CA ASN A 177 -13.25 4.02 15.36
C ASN A 177 -11.74 4.35 15.22
N ALA A 178 -11.41 5.64 15.16
CA ALA A 178 -10.05 6.15 15.00
C ALA A 178 -9.07 5.62 16.07
N GLU A 179 -9.50 5.58 17.34
CA GLU A 179 -8.68 5.10 18.45
C GLU A 179 -8.30 3.63 18.29
N ALA A 180 -9.28 2.77 17.99
CA ALA A 180 -9.07 1.33 17.81
C ALA A 180 -8.14 1.04 16.62
N ARG A 181 -8.25 1.80 15.53
CA ARG A 181 -7.36 1.66 14.36
C ARG A 181 -5.94 2.12 14.67
N GLY A 182 -5.80 3.26 15.34
CA GLY A 182 -4.50 3.80 15.73
C GLY A 182 -3.75 2.91 16.72
N ALA A 183 -4.47 2.21 17.61
CA ALA A 183 -3.89 1.34 18.62
C ALA A 183 -3.59 -0.09 18.15
N ALA A 184 -4.06 -0.50 16.95
CA ALA A 184 -3.88 -1.86 16.46
C ALA A 184 -2.40 -2.17 16.17
N SER A 185 -1.87 -3.24 16.79
CA SER A 185 -0.52 -3.74 16.50
C SER A 185 -0.49 -4.54 15.19
N PHE A 186 0.64 -4.41 14.50
CA PHE A 186 1.02 -5.10 13.26
C PHE A 186 2.28 -5.96 13.42
N GLU A 187 2.62 -6.32 14.66
CA GLU A 187 3.57 -7.43 14.90
C GLU A 187 3.09 -8.73 14.22
N PRO A 188 3.98 -9.69 13.96
CA PRO A 188 3.62 -10.91 13.23
C PRO A 188 2.44 -11.66 13.85
N SER A 189 2.44 -11.77 15.18
CA SER A 189 1.37 -12.36 15.99
C SER A 189 0.02 -11.67 15.79
N SER A 190 0.04 -10.33 15.87
CA SER A 190 -1.15 -9.49 15.78
C SER A 190 -1.72 -9.46 14.36
N LEU A 191 -0.87 -9.29 13.33
CA LEU A 191 -1.33 -9.31 11.94
C LEU A 191 -1.91 -10.67 11.54
N TYR A 192 -1.26 -11.76 11.94
CA TYR A 192 -1.80 -13.10 11.71
C TYR A 192 -3.12 -13.32 12.46
N ALA A 193 -3.27 -12.78 13.68
CA ALA A 193 -4.52 -12.83 14.41
C ALA A 193 -5.65 -12.07 13.69
N HIS A 194 -5.41 -10.85 13.20
CA HIS A 194 -6.42 -10.11 12.42
C HIS A 194 -6.86 -10.88 11.17
N LEU A 195 -5.91 -11.48 10.45
CA LEU A 195 -6.20 -12.35 9.31
C LEU A 195 -7.00 -13.59 9.72
N SER A 196 -6.62 -14.23 10.83
CA SER A 196 -7.31 -15.41 11.35
C SER A 196 -8.76 -15.11 11.74
N GLU A 197 -9.05 -13.96 12.34
CA GLU A 197 -10.43 -13.54 12.65
C GLU A 197 -11.31 -13.48 11.39
N MET A 198 -10.75 -13.06 10.24
CA MET A 198 -11.45 -13.10 8.97
C MET A 198 -11.56 -14.52 8.40
N MET A 199 -10.53 -15.34 8.55
CA MET A 199 -10.49 -16.73 8.05
C MET A 199 -11.48 -17.67 8.77
N TYR A 200 -11.84 -17.36 10.01
CA TYR A 200 -12.82 -18.10 10.81
C TYR A 200 -14.18 -17.40 10.88
N LEU A 201 -14.44 -16.44 9.99
CA LEU A 201 -15.72 -15.77 9.92
C LEU A 201 -16.83 -16.75 9.52
N ASP A 202 -17.90 -16.73 10.30
CA ASP A 202 -19.16 -17.43 10.04
C ASP A 202 -20.36 -16.47 10.20
N GLU A 203 -21.55 -16.97 9.90
CA GLU A 203 -22.81 -16.22 9.96
C GLU A 203 -23.20 -15.75 11.37
N ASN A 204 -22.70 -16.42 12.41
CA ASN A 204 -23.00 -16.06 13.79
C ASN A 204 -22.08 -14.92 14.28
N HIS A 205 -20.88 -14.80 13.72
CA HIS A 205 -19.84 -13.90 14.21
C HIS A 205 -19.49 -12.75 13.25
N TRP A 206 -20.02 -12.74 12.02
CA TRP A 206 -19.78 -11.70 11.02
C TRP A 206 -20.12 -10.27 11.46
N ASN A 207 -21.00 -10.12 12.45
CA ASN A 207 -21.44 -8.84 12.98
C ASN A 207 -20.66 -8.40 14.24
N SER A 208 -19.74 -9.22 14.72
CA SER A 208 -18.99 -8.93 15.95
C SER A 208 -18.04 -7.74 15.76
N SER A 209 -17.88 -6.93 16.80
CA SER A 209 -16.93 -5.81 16.81
C SER A 209 -15.47 -6.27 16.68
N ARG A 210 -15.17 -7.52 17.04
CA ARG A 210 -13.85 -8.13 16.87
C ARG A 210 -13.54 -8.35 15.40
N VAL A 211 -14.44 -9.01 14.67
CA VAL A 211 -14.31 -9.25 13.23
C VAL A 211 -14.24 -7.94 12.45
N ARG A 212 -15.13 -6.98 12.75
CA ARG A 212 -15.11 -5.66 12.09
C ARG A 212 -13.79 -4.90 12.28
N ARG A 213 -13.22 -4.94 13.49
CA ARG A 213 -11.89 -4.37 13.76
C ARG A 213 -10.77 -5.12 13.01
N ALA A 214 -10.85 -6.44 12.94
CA ALA A 214 -9.89 -7.24 12.18
C ALA A 214 -9.92 -6.88 10.68
N ILE A 215 -11.13 -6.72 10.11
CA ILE A 215 -11.30 -6.22 8.72
C ILE A 215 -10.65 -4.85 8.56
N ALA A 216 -10.90 -3.90 9.46
CA ALA A 216 -10.27 -2.57 9.40
C ALA A 216 -8.74 -2.65 9.40
N ASN A 217 -8.16 -3.53 10.23
CA ASN A 217 -6.71 -3.71 10.31
C ASN A 217 -6.14 -4.40 9.06
N VAL A 218 -6.88 -5.32 8.44
CA VAL A 218 -6.48 -5.92 7.16
C VAL A 218 -6.55 -4.89 6.01
N ILE A 219 -7.53 -4.00 6.01
CA ILE A 219 -7.58 -2.85 5.07
C ILE A 219 -6.35 -1.96 5.27
N ALA A 220 -5.97 -1.67 6.52
CA ALA A 220 -4.76 -0.91 6.81
C ALA A 220 -3.48 -1.61 6.30
N ALA A 221 -3.38 -2.92 6.51
CA ALA A 221 -2.24 -3.73 6.07
C ALA A 221 -2.16 -3.95 4.55
N THR A 222 -3.23 -3.69 3.81
CA THR A 222 -3.29 -3.90 2.36
C THR A 222 -3.48 -2.58 1.62
N SER A 223 -4.71 -2.07 1.57
CA SER A 223 -5.11 -0.86 0.87
C SER A 223 -4.35 0.37 1.34
N GLU A 224 -4.29 0.62 2.65
CA GLU A 224 -3.65 1.84 3.17
C GLU A 224 -2.12 1.77 3.07
N ALA A 225 -1.52 0.61 3.30
CA ALA A 225 -0.10 0.39 3.05
C ALA A 225 0.26 0.64 1.56
N ALA A 226 -0.58 0.21 0.63
CA ALA A 226 -0.37 0.50 -0.79
C ALA A 226 -0.51 1.99 -1.11
N ARG A 227 -1.50 2.68 -0.53
CA ARG A 227 -1.71 4.12 -0.72
C ARG A 227 -0.61 4.97 -0.09
N PHE A 228 -0.06 4.57 1.05
CA PHE A 228 0.88 5.37 1.84
C PHE A 228 2.14 4.58 2.22
N GLY A 229 3.28 5.02 1.71
CA GLY A 229 4.59 4.47 2.03
C GLY A 229 4.94 4.54 3.51
N TRP A 230 4.42 5.52 4.24
CA TRP A 230 4.59 5.57 5.69
C TRP A 230 3.92 4.38 6.39
N ILE A 231 2.68 4.04 6.00
CA ILE A 231 1.93 2.92 6.58
C ILE A 231 2.60 1.61 6.21
N GLU A 232 3.02 1.44 4.95
CA GLU A 232 3.83 0.30 4.51
C GLU A 232 5.08 0.13 5.38
N ASN A 233 5.88 1.19 5.56
CA ASN A 233 7.09 1.12 6.36
C ASN A 233 6.80 0.79 7.83
N ARG A 234 5.77 1.41 8.43
CA ARG A 234 5.36 1.08 9.81
C ARG A 234 5.07 -0.40 9.95
N ILE A 235 4.26 -0.97 9.06
CA ILE A 235 3.88 -2.38 9.12
C ILE A 235 5.08 -3.27 8.81
N TYR A 236 5.89 -2.93 7.81
CA TYR A 236 7.12 -3.65 7.48
C TYR A 236 8.06 -3.76 8.69
N PHE A 237 8.36 -2.66 9.38
CA PHE A 237 9.25 -2.70 10.56
C PHE A 237 8.58 -3.32 11.80
N SER A 238 7.24 -3.26 11.89
CA SER A 238 6.48 -4.02 12.89
C SER A 238 6.64 -5.52 12.69
N LEU A 239 6.57 -5.97 11.43
CA LEU A 239 6.78 -7.36 11.07
C LEU A 239 8.23 -7.80 11.18
N LEU A 240 9.20 -6.96 10.78
CA LEU A 240 10.60 -7.33 10.73
C LEU A 240 11.22 -7.48 12.13
N GLN A 241 10.89 -6.55 13.03
CA GLN A 241 11.62 -6.40 14.29
C GLN A 241 10.72 -6.06 15.49
N GLY A 242 9.39 -6.02 15.35
CA GLY A 242 8.46 -5.68 16.42
C GLY A 242 8.18 -4.18 16.58
N GLY A 243 8.57 -3.35 15.59
CA GLY A 243 8.19 -1.93 15.53
C GLY A 243 9.31 -1.00 15.08
N GLN A 244 8.98 0.29 14.94
CA GLN A 244 9.94 1.35 14.63
C GLN A 244 9.75 2.56 15.57
N THR A 245 10.81 3.34 15.77
CA THR A 245 10.74 4.62 16.49
C THR A 245 10.22 5.71 15.56
N ASP A 246 9.64 6.77 16.12
CA ASP A 246 9.06 7.86 15.34
C ASP A 246 10.06 9.00 15.09
N GLY A 247 11.34 8.75 15.39
CA GLY A 247 12.36 9.78 15.49
C GLY A 247 12.18 10.69 16.71
N ASP A 248 11.26 10.34 17.61
CA ASP A 248 11.17 10.94 18.92
C ASP A 248 12.35 10.43 19.78
N ASN A 249 12.97 11.31 20.55
CA ASN A 249 14.08 10.95 21.44
C ASN A 249 13.63 10.03 22.61
N SER A 250 12.42 9.48 22.56
CA SER A 250 11.85 8.57 23.56
C SER A 250 12.46 7.17 23.48
N GLY A 251 12.97 6.77 22.31
CA GLY A 251 13.42 5.40 22.05
C GLY A 251 12.29 4.36 22.02
N VAL A 252 11.03 4.79 22.13
CA VAL A 252 9.87 3.90 22.10
C VAL A 252 9.66 3.38 20.68
N ARG A 253 9.49 2.06 20.56
CA ARG A 253 9.20 1.39 19.30
C ARG A 253 7.69 1.16 19.23
N TYR A 254 7.07 1.61 18.15
CA TYR A 254 5.64 1.43 17.95
C TYR A 254 5.41 0.42 16.82
N SER A 255 4.57 -0.56 17.11
CA SER A 255 4.05 -1.54 16.15
C SER A 255 2.66 -1.20 15.63
N ASN A 256 2.15 -0.01 15.94
CA ASN A 256 0.82 0.48 15.56
C ASN A 256 0.90 1.74 14.68
N LEU A 257 -0.22 2.14 14.10
CA LEU A 257 -0.29 3.32 13.22
C LEU A 257 -0.32 4.66 13.99
N GLY A 258 -0.81 4.65 15.23
CA GLY A 258 -1.02 5.84 16.03
C GLY A 258 -1.95 6.88 15.36
N SER A 259 -1.94 8.09 15.88
CA SER A 259 -2.73 9.20 15.33
C SER A 259 -2.24 9.65 13.96
N PHE A 260 -0.95 9.48 13.64
CA PHE A 260 -0.40 9.86 12.34
C PHE A 260 -0.97 9.00 11.21
N GLY A 261 -0.88 7.66 11.32
CA GLY A 261 -1.43 6.78 10.28
C GLY A 261 -2.95 6.95 10.13
N VAL A 262 -3.68 7.09 11.25
CA VAL A 262 -5.13 7.38 11.21
C VAL A 262 -5.43 8.71 10.51
N SER A 263 -4.60 9.73 10.73
CA SER A 263 -4.74 11.02 10.08
C SER A 263 -4.46 10.92 8.58
N LEU A 264 -3.53 10.06 8.13
CA LEU A 264 -3.31 9.79 6.70
C LEU A 264 -4.53 9.16 6.04
N GLU A 265 -5.06 8.09 6.62
CA GLU A 265 -6.24 7.37 6.13
C GLU A 265 -7.43 8.33 5.93
N ASN A 266 -7.66 9.21 6.90
CA ASN A 266 -8.76 10.18 6.86
C ASN A 266 -8.52 11.36 5.89
N ASN A 267 -7.29 11.60 5.44
CA ASN A 267 -6.93 12.74 4.59
C ASN A 267 -6.46 12.34 3.19
N TRP A 268 -6.64 11.08 2.77
CA TRP A 268 -6.20 10.59 1.47
C TRP A 268 -6.68 11.46 0.29
N ALA A 269 -7.97 11.80 0.26
CA ALA A 269 -8.55 12.66 -0.77
C ALA A 269 -7.99 14.09 -0.76
N ARG A 270 -7.70 14.64 0.42
CA ARG A 270 -7.09 15.98 0.57
C ARG A 270 -5.65 15.99 0.07
N LEU A 271 -4.87 14.98 0.44
CA LEU A 271 -3.49 14.80 -0.03
C LEU A 271 -3.44 14.58 -1.54
N SER A 272 -4.41 13.85 -2.10
CA SER A 272 -4.56 13.67 -3.54
C SER A 272 -4.80 15.01 -4.27
N ARG A 273 -5.70 15.85 -3.75
CA ARG A 273 -5.94 17.20 -4.30
C ARG A 273 -4.71 18.09 -4.21
N LEU A 274 -3.98 18.07 -3.09
CA LEU A 274 -2.72 18.81 -2.95
C LEU A 274 -1.73 18.40 -4.04
N ALA A 275 -1.55 17.10 -4.26
CA ALA A 275 -0.65 16.58 -5.29
C ALA A 275 -1.05 17.05 -6.69
N HIS A 276 -2.34 17.01 -7.01
CA HIS A 276 -2.88 17.48 -8.29
C HIS A 276 -2.75 18.99 -8.49
N ARG A 277 -3.01 19.79 -7.46
CA ARG A 277 -2.89 21.25 -7.55
C ARG A 277 -1.46 21.70 -7.76
N GLU A 278 -0.50 21.05 -7.11
CA GLU A 278 0.92 21.30 -7.35
C GLU A 278 1.36 20.86 -8.74
N ALA A 279 0.95 19.66 -9.18
CA ALA A 279 1.25 19.17 -10.53
C ALA A 279 0.73 20.14 -11.61
N ASN A 280 -0.41 20.78 -11.37
CA ASN A 280 -1.03 21.75 -12.27
C ASN A 280 -0.53 23.19 -12.10
N GLY A 281 0.43 23.45 -11.20
CA GLY A 281 0.99 24.79 -10.97
C GLY A 281 0.03 25.77 -10.25
N ASN A 282 -1.03 25.26 -9.63
CA ASN A 282 -2.11 26.04 -9.00
C ASN A 282 -2.18 25.82 -7.48
N LEU A 283 -1.07 25.44 -6.86
CA LEU A 283 -1.00 25.18 -5.43
C LEU A 283 -1.11 26.50 -4.64
N LEU A 284 -2.10 26.56 -3.73
CA LEU A 284 -2.28 27.68 -2.80
C LEU A 284 -1.92 27.25 -1.38
N ASP A 285 -1.55 28.18 -0.50
CA ASP A 285 -1.27 27.86 0.91
C ASP A 285 -2.50 27.27 1.64
N SER A 286 -3.72 27.62 1.20
CA SER A 286 -4.97 27.04 1.70
C SER A 286 -5.16 25.57 1.34
N ASP A 287 -4.37 25.02 0.42
CA ASP A 287 -4.41 23.61 0.03
C ASP A 287 -3.55 22.70 0.91
N ALA A 288 -2.78 23.31 1.82
CA ALA A 288 -1.97 22.58 2.78
C ALA A 288 -2.84 21.64 3.63
N VAL A 289 -2.34 20.42 3.86
CA VAL A 289 -3.03 19.38 4.62
C VAL A 289 -2.30 19.15 5.95
N THR A 290 -3.04 19.21 7.05
CA THR A 290 -2.50 18.89 8.38
C THR A 290 -2.70 17.41 8.70
N ILE A 291 -1.59 16.70 8.90
CA ILE A 291 -1.55 15.30 9.34
C ILE A 291 -0.93 15.26 10.73
N ASN A 292 -1.72 14.87 11.74
CA ASN A 292 -1.28 14.81 13.14
C ASN A 292 -0.43 16.03 13.57
N ASN A 293 -1.02 17.21 13.46
CA ASN A 293 -0.40 18.52 13.77
C ASN A 293 0.78 18.94 12.87
N THR A 294 1.15 18.14 11.87
CA THR A 294 2.19 18.48 10.89
C THR A 294 1.56 18.97 9.59
N ARG A 295 1.95 20.16 9.13
CA ARG A 295 1.38 20.79 7.93
C ARG A 295 2.20 20.45 6.67
N TYR A 296 1.60 19.68 5.77
CA TYR A 296 2.17 19.34 4.47
C TYR A 296 1.66 20.34 3.43
N GLN A 297 2.56 21.14 2.86
CA GLN A 297 2.20 22.23 1.95
C GLN A 297 2.41 21.85 0.49
N ASN A 298 3.31 20.90 0.20
CA ASN A 298 3.72 20.56 -1.16
C ASN A 298 4.22 19.09 -1.24
N LEU A 299 4.52 18.63 -2.45
CA LEU A 299 5.02 17.30 -2.78
C LEU A 299 6.41 17.04 -2.20
N ALA A 300 7.23 18.08 -2.05
CA ALA A 300 8.52 17.94 -1.38
C ALA A 300 8.35 17.56 0.10
N HIS A 301 7.35 18.12 0.80
CA HIS A 301 7.01 17.71 2.16
C HIS A 301 6.50 16.26 2.21
N LEU A 302 5.69 15.83 1.24
CA LEU A 302 5.24 14.42 1.19
C LEU A 302 6.41 13.45 0.97
N ARG A 303 7.36 13.83 0.11
CA ARG A 303 8.51 13.00 -0.27
C ARG A 303 9.60 12.95 0.80
N ASN A 304 9.89 14.08 1.44
CA ASN A 304 11.05 14.22 2.30
C ASN A 304 10.68 14.34 3.78
N GLY A 305 9.41 14.55 4.11
CA GLY A 305 8.99 14.99 5.43
C GLY A 305 9.04 16.52 5.59
N VAL A 306 8.55 17.01 6.73
CA VAL A 306 8.51 18.45 7.07
C VAL A 306 9.61 18.79 8.07
N GLY A 307 10.55 19.65 7.68
CA GLY A 307 11.66 20.04 8.56
C GLY A 307 12.58 18.86 8.93
N THR A 308 13.17 18.91 10.12
CA THR A 308 14.16 17.91 10.60
C THR A 308 13.54 16.69 11.30
N GLY A 309 12.23 16.69 11.55
CA GLY A 309 11.54 15.61 12.27
C GLY A 309 10.17 15.20 11.70
N GLY A 310 9.73 15.84 10.61
CA GLY A 310 8.45 15.51 10.00
C GLY A 310 8.53 14.18 9.24
N GLN A 311 7.50 13.37 9.38
CA GLN A 311 7.46 12.04 8.80
C GLN A 311 7.26 12.09 7.28
N ARG A 312 8.02 11.30 6.53
CA ARG A 312 7.83 11.12 5.10
C ARG A 312 6.56 10.29 4.83
N ILE A 313 5.72 10.72 3.89
CA ILE A 313 4.50 9.99 3.49
C ILE A 313 4.75 9.09 2.27
N ALA A 314 5.64 9.51 1.36
CA ALA A 314 5.80 8.87 0.05
C ALA A 314 6.38 7.44 0.10
N PRO A 315 6.03 6.55 -0.86
CA PRO A 315 5.13 6.80 -1.99
C PRO A 315 3.69 7.09 -1.57
N LEU A 316 3.03 8.00 -2.29
CA LEU A 316 1.59 8.25 -2.18
C LEU A 316 0.96 7.78 -3.50
N ILE A 317 -0.14 7.04 -3.44
CA ILE A 317 -1.06 6.90 -4.58
C ILE A 317 -2.11 8.00 -4.44
N ALA A 318 -2.08 9.03 -5.27
CA ALA A 318 -3.13 10.04 -5.33
C ALA A 318 -4.32 9.52 -6.15
N LEU A 319 -5.53 9.90 -5.76
CA LEU A 319 -6.74 9.62 -6.54
C LEU A 319 -6.67 10.25 -7.93
N TYR A 320 -7.07 9.48 -8.94
CA TYR A 320 -7.17 9.92 -10.32
C TYR A 320 -8.03 11.19 -10.45
N GLY A 321 -7.49 12.22 -11.08
CA GLY A 321 -8.26 13.44 -11.40
C GLY A 321 -8.82 14.21 -10.20
N ALA A 322 -8.24 14.07 -9.00
CA ALA A 322 -8.68 14.82 -7.82
C ALA A 322 -8.49 16.35 -8.01
N ARG A 323 -9.55 17.15 -7.76
CA ARG A 323 -9.57 18.62 -7.93
C ARG A 323 -9.85 19.35 -6.62
#